data_AF-A0A7W7QRF6-F1
#
_entry.id   AF-A0A7W7QRF6-F1
#
_cell.length_a   1.000
_cell.length_b   1.000
_cell.length_c   1.000
_cell.angle_alpha   90.00
_cell.angle_beta   90.00
_cell.angle_gamma   90.00
#
_symmetry.space_group_name_H-M   'P 1'
#
loop_
_entity.id
_entity.type
_entity.pdbx_description
1 polymer ?
#
loop_
_entity_poly.entity_id
_entity_poly.type
_entity_poly.pdbx_seq_one_letter_code
_entity_poly.pdbx_strand_id
1 'polypeptide(L)' 'MKPSPRLLLDVMDAAGSVPAECVFIGDAVRDVEAGDAVGISTIGYANKPGKDTSLATAGAVTVVGSMKVIADALT' A
#
# COMPACT_ATOMS: atom_id res chain seq x y z
N MET A 1 -9.69 11.07 -6.04
CA MET A 1 -8.22 11.08 -5.81
C MET A 1 -7.97 10.58 -4.39
N LYS A 2 -6.86 9.86 -4.17
CA LYS A 2 -6.46 9.40 -2.81
C LYS A 2 -6.40 10.59 -1.84
N PRO A 3 -6.88 10.46 -0.60
CA PRO A 3 -7.12 9.21 0.14
C PRO A 3 -8.53 8.59 -0.06
N SER A 4 -9.33 9.07 -1.03
CA SER A 4 -10.62 8.43 -1.32
C SER A 4 -10.47 6.92 -1.61
N PRO A 5 -11.26 6.05 -0.95
CA PRO A 5 -11.12 4.59 -1.05
C PRO A 5 -11.66 4.00 -2.36
N ARG A 6 -12.40 4.79 -3.16
CA ARG A 6 -13.15 4.30 -4.32
C ARG A 6 -12.32 3.44 -5.27
N LEU A 7 -11.11 3.88 -5.59
CA LEU A 7 -10.24 3.14 -6.52
C LEU A 7 -9.87 1.74 -6.00
N LEU A 8 -9.69 1.57 -4.69
CA LEU A 8 -9.37 0.26 -4.12
C LEU A 8 -10.60 -0.64 -4.08
N LEU A 9 -11.77 -0.06 -3.77
CA LEU A 9 -13.05 -0.78 -3.81
C LEU A 9 -13.36 -1.27 -5.24
N ASP A 10 -13.22 -0.40 -6.23
CA ASP A 10 -13.49 -0.72 -7.64
C ASP A 10 -12.55 -1.84 -8.15
N VAL A 11 -11.28 -1.81 -7.75
CA VAL A 11 -10.30 -2.85 -8.13
C VAL A 11 -10.60 -4.19 -7.44
N MET A 12 -10.93 -4.19 -6.15
CA MET A 12 -11.29 -5.43 -5.44
C MET A 12 -12.56 -6.07 -6.02
N ASP A 13 -13.58 -5.27 -6.33
CA ASP A 13 -14.82 -5.74 -6.96
C ASP A 13 -14.54 -6.36 -8.34
N ALA A 14 -13.76 -5.65 -9.18
CA ALA A 14 -13.37 -6.16 -10.49
C ALA A 14 -12.50 -7.43 -10.42
N ALA A 15 -11.68 -7.58 -9.38
CA ALA A 15 -10.84 -8.75 -9.16
C ALA A 15 -11.56 -9.90 -8.42
N GLY A 16 -12.78 -9.68 -7.92
CA GLY A 16 -13.49 -10.64 -7.08
C GLY A 16 -12.74 -10.99 -5.79
N SER A 17 -12.00 -10.04 -5.23
CA SER A 17 -11.13 -10.23 -4.06
C SER A 17 -11.68 -9.53 -2.82
N VAL A 18 -11.28 -9.98 -1.64
CA VAL A 18 -11.58 -9.30 -0.36
C VAL A 18 -10.34 -8.61 0.22
N PRO A 19 -10.48 -7.64 1.15
CA PRO A 19 -9.33 -6.94 1.73
C PRO A 19 -8.25 -7.87 2.32
N ALA A 20 -8.66 -9.00 2.91
CA ALA A 20 -7.75 -9.99 3.49
C ALA A 20 -6.88 -10.74 2.44
N GLU A 21 -7.24 -10.68 1.16
CA GLU A 21 -6.50 -11.28 0.05
C GLU A 21 -5.63 -10.26 -0.69
N CYS A 22 -5.71 -8.99 -0.28
CA CYS A 22 -5.09 -7.87 -0.96
C CYS A 22 -3.99 -7.23 -0.10
N VAL A 23 -2.96 -6.76 -0.78
CA VAL A 23 -1.97 -5.83 -0.22
C VAL A 23 -1.83 -4.64 -1.15
N PHE A 24 -1.81 -3.43 -0.61
CA PHE A 24 -1.59 -2.23 -1.40
C PHE A 24 -0.11 -1.83 -1.34
N ILE A 25 0.47 -1.43 -2.48
CA ILE A 25 1.84 -0.92 -2.54
C ILE A 25 1.76 0.56 -2.92
N GLY A 26 2.24 1.44 -2.05
CA GLY A 26 2.10 2.90 -2.21
C GLY A 26 3.35 3.66 -1.80
N ASP A 27 3.63 4.79 -2.45
CA ASP A 27 4.81 5.62 -2.21
C ASP A 27 4.49 6.95 -1.51
N ALA A 28 3.22 7.15 -1.10
CA ALA A 28 2.75 8.33 -0.38
C ALA A 28 1.91 7.97 0.84
N VAL A 29 1.89 8.86 1.84
CA VAL A 29 1.04 8.73 3.05
C VAL A 29 -0.44 8.50 2.70
N ARG A 30 -0.94 9.21 1.68
CA ARG A 30 -2.32 9.06 1.16
C ARG A 30 -2.64 7.67 0.62
N ASP A 31 -1.63 6.86 0.32
CA ASP A 31 -1.82 5.48 -0.11
C ASP A 31 -2.10 4.58 1.08
N VAL A 32 -1.34 4.79 2.16
CA VAL A 32 -1.53 4.10 3.44
C VAL A 32 -2.90 4.42 4.02
N GLU A 33 -3.28 5.70 4.03
CA GLU A 33 -4.61 6.15 4.47
C GLU A 33 -5.75 5.53 3.62
N ALA A 34 -5.54 5.41 2.30
CA ALA A 34 -6.53 4.80 1.42
C ALA A 34 -6.67 3.30 1.68
N GLY A 35 -5.57 2.58 1.89
CA GLY A 35 -5.57 1.16 2.26
C GLY A 35 -6.26 0.91 3.59
N ASP A 36 -5.92 1.69 4.61
CA ASP A 36 -6.54 1.61 5.94
C ASP A 36 -8.06 1.83 5.89
N ALA A 37 -8.51 2.83 5.12
CA ALA A 37 -9.94 3.14 4.95
C ALA A 37 -10.78 1.99 4.35
N VAL A 38 -10.14 0.99 3.73
CA VAL A 38 -10.80 -0.22 3.18
C VAL A 38 -10.33 -1.52 3.84
N GLY A 39 -9.52 -1.43 4.90
CA GLY A 39 -9.00 -2.60 5.63
C GLY A 39 -7.92 -3.39 4.89
N ILE A 40 -7.21 -2.77 3.94
CA ILE A 40 -6.09 -3.38 3.21
C ILE A 40 -4.76 -2.94 3.86
N SER A 41 -3.88 -3.89 4.14
CA SER A 41 -2.51 -3.58 4.59
C SER A 41 -1.71 -2.91 3.47
N THR A 42 -0.91 -1.89 3.81
CA THR A 42 -0.09 -1.16 2.82
C THR A 42 1.40 -1.40 3.04
N ILE A 43 2.10 -1.84 1.99
CA ILE A 43 3.56 -1.82 1.91
C ILE A 43 3.99 -0.45 1.37
N GLY A 44 4.78 0.27 2.15
CA GLY A 44 5.34 1.56 1.77
C GLY A 44 6.52 1.40 0.81
N TYR A 45 6.51 2.11 -0.31
CA TYR A 45 7.64 2.19 -1.24
C TYR A 45 8.40 3.51 -1.09
N ALA A 46 9.50 3.49 -0.34
CA ALA A 46 10.34 4.66 -0.12
C ALA A 46 11.33 4.88 -1.28
N ASN A 47 10.81 5.33 -2.43
CA ASN A 47 11.60 5.62 -3.62
C ASN A 47 12.51 6.87 -3.52
N LYS A 48 12.47 7.60 -2.40
CA LYS A 48 13.25 8.82 -2.13
C LYS A 48 13.63 8.89 -0.64
N PRO A 49 14.76 9.54 -0.29
CA PRO A 49 15.14 9.75 1.11
C PRO A 49 14.05 10.44 1.93
N GLY A 50 13.85 9.99 3.18
CA GLY A 50 12.86 10.55 4.13
C GLY A 50 11.43 10.05 3.96
N LYS A 51 11.11 9.33 2.88
CA LYS A 51 9.79 8.70 2.72
C LYS A 51 9.58 7.52 3.67
N ASP A 52 10.64 6.84 4.03
CA ASP A 52 10.62 5.72 4.95
C ASP A 52 9.95 6.05 6.29
N THR A 53 10.37 7.15 6.91
CA THR A 53 9.83 7.57 8.21
C THR A 53 8.37 7.99 8.09
N SER A 54 8.00 8.73 7.04
CA SER A 54 6.62 9.19 6.84
C SER A 54 5.66 8.05 6.53
N LEU A 55 6.06 7.08 5.71
CA LEU A 55 5.26 5.89 5.38
C LEU A 55 5.08 4.97 6.59
N ALA A 56 6.16 4.74 7.35
CA ALA A 56 6.08 3.97 8.60
C ALA A 56 5.15 4.65 9.62
N THR A 57 5.28 5.97 9.79
CA THR A 57 4.42 6.76 10.71
C THR A 57 2.95 6.72 10.29
N ALA A 58 2.67 6.69 8.98
CA ALA A 58 1.32 6.59 8.46
C ALA A 58 0.66 5.22 8.68
N GLY A 59 1.41 4.21 9.12
CA GLY A 59 0.90 2.86 9.37
C GLY A 59 1.20 1.84 8.28
N ALA A 60 2.17 2.10 7.38
CA ALA A 60 2.62 1.08 6.45
C ALA A 60 3.18 -0.12 7.23
N VAL A 61 2.74 -1.34 6.90
CA VAL A 61 3.13 -2.57 7.63
C VAL A 61 4.61 -2.91 7.47
N THR A 62 5.19 -2.49 6.36
CA THR A 62 6.64 -2.50 6.12
C THR A 62 6.96 -1.46 5.06
N VAL A 63 8.22 -1.02 5.03
CA VAL A 63 8.72 -0.08 4.02
C VAL A 63 9.87 -0.73 3.27
N VAL A 64 9.79 -0.72 1.94
CA VAL A 64 10.86 -1.18 1.04
C VAL A 64 11.46 0.00 0.27
N GLY A 65 12.78 -0.03 0.08
CA GLY A 65 13.50 0.93 -0.77
C GLY A 65 13.54 0.53 -2.25
N SER A 66 13.09 -0.69 -2.59
CA SER A 66 13.13 -1.22 -3.96
C SER A 66 12.03 -2.27 -4.16
N MET A 67 11.39 -2.25 -5.33
CA MET A 67 10.43 -3.29 -5.74
C MET A 67 11.09 -4.68 -5.88
N LYS A 68 12.41 -4.74 -6.05
CA LYS A 68 13.14 -6.01 -6.08
C LYS A 68 12.95 -6.82 -4.80
N VAL A 69 12.87 -6.15 -3.65
CA VAL A 69 12.63 -6.82 -2.35
C VAL A 69 11.28 -7.56 -2.36
N ILE A 70 10.25 -6.96 -2.94
CA ILE A 70 8.92 -7.59 -3.05
C ILE A 70 8.97 -8.73 -4.08
N ALA A 71 9.56 -8.49 -5.25
CA ALA A 71 9.66 -9.51 -6.29
C ALA A 71 10.41 -10.76 -5.81
N ASP A 72 11.53 -10.59 -5.09
CA ASP A 72 12.31 -11.69 -4.55
C ASP A 72 11.57 -12.48 -3.45
N ALA A 73 10.57 -11.88 -2.80
CA ALA A 73 9.76 -12.54 -1.77
C ALA A 73 8.58 -13.35 -2.33
N LEU A 74 8.27 -13.21 -3.63
CA LEU A 74 7.16 -13.90 -4.31
C LEU A 74 7.61 -15.13 -5.11
N THR A 75 8.92 -15.42 -5.14
CA THR A 75 9.52 -16.58 -5.81
C THR A 75 9.86 -17.68 -4.83
#